data_AF-A0A7X3K342-F1
#
_entry.id   AF-A0A7X3K342-F1
#
_cell.length_a   1.000
_cell.length_b   1.000
_cell.length_c   1.000
_cell.angle_alpha   90.00
_cell.angle_beta   90.00
_cell.angle_gamma   90.00
#
_symmetry.space_group_name_H-M   'P 1'
#
loop_
_entity.id
_entity.type
_entity.pdbx_description
1 polymer ?
#
loop_
_entity_poly.entity_id
_entity_poly.type
_entity_poly.pdbx_seq_one_letter_code
_entity_poly.pdbx_strand_id
1 'polypeptide(L)'
;MELISDFLTAHSAWIGLGLLVGLITLFALEKFPPVIVSVASAAIMLVLGYLPREDMEQVFANPAPITIAAMFILSGALVRTGVVEAVASAASRRTKRYPRLSIGEIFGGTFFASALVNNTPVVC
;
A
#
# COMPACT_ATOMS: atom_id res chain seq x y z
N MET A 1 23.81 -10.16 31.37
CA MET A 1 23.57 -9.71 29.99
C MET A 1 23.77 -10.86 29.00
N GLU A 2 24.85 -11.64 29.10
CA GLU A 2 25.06 -12.83 28.24
C GLU A 2 23.92 -13.87 28.28
N LEU A 3 23.36 -14.16 29.46
CA LEU A 3 22.24 -15.12 29.57
C LEU A 3 20.99 -14.71 28.76
N ILE A 4 20.74 -13.41 28.62
CA ILE A 4 19.59 -12.88 27.87
C ILE A 4 19.88 -12.93 26.38
N SER A 5 21.07 -12.53 25.94
CA SER A 5 21.46 -12.62 24.54
C SER A 5 21.51 -14.06 24.05
N ASP A 6 22.00 -15.00 24.86
CA ASP A 6 22.04 -16.42 24.52
C ASP A 6 20.63 -17.00 24.36
N PHE A 7 19.71 -16.65 25.26
CA PHE A 7 18.31 -17.04 25.16
C PHE A 7 17.64 -16.49 23.90
N LEU A 8 17.83 -15.19 23.61
CA LEU A 8 17.28 -14.52 22.43
C LEU A 8 17.84 -15.10 21.14
N THR A 9 19.10 -15.51 21.13
CA THR A 9 19.73 -16.10 19.94
C THR A 9 19.21 -17.52 19.72
N ALA A 10 19.15 -18.33 20.79
CA ALA A 10 18.66 -19.70 20.75
C ALA A 10 17.18 -19.83 20.33
N HIS A 11 16.34 -18.85 20.66
CA HIS A 11 14.90 -18.86 20.36
C HIS A 11 14.48 -17.86 19.28
N SER A 12 15.43 -17.24 18.58
CA SER A 12 15.21 -16.18 17.59
C SER A 12 14.12 -16.54 16.55
N ALA A 13 14.14 -17.76 16.02
CA ALA A 13 13.14 -18.23 15.05
C ALA A 13 11.71 -18.25 15.63
N TRP A 14 11.54 -18.75 16.86
CA TRP A 14 10.23 -18.82 17.51
C TRP A 14 9.72 -17.45 17.92
N ILE A 15 10.60 -16.58 18.41
CA ILE A 15 10.26 -15.21 18.78
C ILE A 15 9.85 -14.42 17.52
N GLY A 16 10.63 -14.52 16.44
CA GLY A 16 10.30 -13.91 15.15
C GLY A 16 8.97 -14.40 14.59
N LEU A 17 8.71 -15.72 14.65
CA LEU A 17 7.44 -16.29 14.23
C LEU A 17 6.26 -15.78 15.07
N GLY A 18 6.41 -15.72 16.39
CA GLY A 18 5.39 -15.17 17.29
C GLY A 18 5.08 -13.70 16.97
N LEU A 19 6.11 -12.91 16.66
CA LEU A 19 5.96 -11.51 16.28
C LEU A 19 5.26 -11.37 14.91
N LEU A 20 5.59 -12.22 13.94
CA LEU A 20 4.93 -12.26 12.63
C LEU A 20 3.44 -12.62 12.76
N VAL A 21 3.12 -13.67 13.52
CA VAL A 21 1.73 -14.08 13.75
C VAL A 21 0.97 -12.98 14.47
N GLY A 22 1.59 -12.34 15.47
CA GLY A 22 1.03 -11.18 16.16
C GLY A 22 0.74 -10.02 15.21
N LEU A 23 1.71 -9.62 14.37
CA LEU A 23 1.57 -8.58 13.36
C LEU A 23 0.41 -8.86 12.40
N ILE A 24 0.36 -10.06 11.82
CA ILE A 24 -0.71 -10.46 10.89
C ILE A 24 -2.07 -10.46 11.60
N THR A 25 -2.13 -10.95 12.84
CA THR A 25 -3.36 -10.96 13.62
C THR A 25 -3.85 -9.55 13.92
N LEU A 26 -2.96 -8.62 14.31
CA LEU A 26 -3.33 -7.23 14.56
C LEU A 26 -3.80 -6.53 13.29
N PHE A 27 -3.16 -6.81 12.14
CA PHE A 27 -3.62 -6.33 10.85
C PHE A 27 -5.01 -6.87 10.51
N ALA A 28 -5.24 -8.18 10.66
CA ALA A 28 -6.53 -8.81 10.36
C ALA A 28 -7.66 -8.34 11.29
N LEU A 29 -7.34 -7.97 12.53
CA LEU A 29 -8.32 -7.46 13.48
C LEU A 29 -8.66 -5.98 13.27
N GLU A 30 -7.85 -5.24 12.49
CA GLU A 30 -8.02 -3.81 12.16
C GLU A 30 -8.30 -2.88 13.38
N LYS A 31 -7.98 -3.33 14.60
CA LYS A 31 -8.24 -2.58 15.84
C LYS A 31 -7.41 -1.31 15.95
N PHE A 32 -6.24 -1.29 15.30
CA PHE A 32 -5.32 -0.18 15.30
C PHE A 32 -4.94 0.17 13.85
N PRO A 33 -4.67 1.45 13.55
CA PRO A 33 -4.13 1.85 12.26
C PRO A 33 -2.91 0.99 11.87
N PRO A 34 -2.83 0.48 10.63
CA PRO A 34 -1.73 -0.38 10.19
C PRO A 34 -0.35 0.24 10.41
N VAL A 35 -0.24 1.56 10.29
CA VAL A 35 1.00 2.33 10.55
C VAL A 35 1.47 2.17 11.99
N ILE A 36 0.56 2.19 12.97
CA ILE A 36 0.92 2.07 14.38
C ILE A 36 1.41 0.65 14.66
N VAL A 37 0.71 -0.35 14.14
CA VAL A 37 1.05 -1.76 14.34
C VAL A 37 2.39 -2.09 13.68
N SER A 38 2.66 -1.59 12.48
CA SER A 38 3.91 -1.83 11.77
C SER A 38 5.11 -1.17 12.46
N VAL A 39 4.96 0.10 12.87
CA VAL A 39 6.03 0.83 13.60
C VAL A 39 6.30 0.17 14.96
N ALA A 40 5.27 -0.23 15.70
CA ALA A 40 5.45 -0.93 16.98
C ALA A 40 6.18 -2.27 16.79
N SER A 41 5.81 -3.04 15.77
CA SER A 41 6.45 -4.33 15.47
C SER A 41 7.92 -4.16 15.08
N ALA A 42 8.23 -3.15 14.25
CA ALA A 42 9.60 -2.81 13.89
C ALA A 42 10.42 -2.34 15.12
N ALA A 43 9.83 -1.52 16.01
CA ALA A 43 10.48 -1.09 17.24
C ALA A 43 10.80 -2.27 18.16
N ILE A 44 9.89 -3.24 18.29
CA ILE A 44 10.13 -4.47 19.08
C ILE A 44 11.29 -5.27 18.47
N MET A 45 11.30 -5.48 17.14
CA MET A 45 12.41 -6.19 16.47
C MET A 45 13.76 -5.48 16.65
N LEU A 46 13.77 -4.15 16.66
CA LEU A 46 14.98 -3.35 16.88
C LEU A 46 15.48 -3.46 18.33
N VAL A 47 14.59 -3.42 19.31
CA VAL A 47 14.94 -3.61 20.73
C VAL A 47 15.44 -5.04 21.02
N LEU A 48 14.87 -6.04 20.34
CA LEU A 48 15.33 -7.44 20.43
C LEU A 48 16.66 -7.69 19.71
N GLY A 49 17.16 -6.72 18.93
CA GLY A 49 18.39 -6.85 18.16
C GLY A 49 18.27 -7.72 16.90
N TYR A 50 17.03 -8.04 16.49
CA TYR A 50 16.77 -8.84 15.28
C TYR A 50 16.70 -8.02 14.00
N LEU A 51 16.62 -6.70 14.10
CA LEU A 51 16.63 -5.77 12.97
C LEU A 51 17.92 -4.93 12.97
N PRO A 52 18.88 -5.22 12.08
CA PRO A 52 20.04 -4.37 11.86
C PRO A 52 19.63 -2.96 11.42
N ARG A 53 20.41 -1.96 11.85
CA ARG A 53 20.11 -0.55 11.52
C ARG A 53 20.21 -0.28 10.02
N GLU A 54 21.16 -0.91 9.34
CA GLU A 54 21.33 -0.79 7.89
C GLU A 54 20.10 -1.27 7.12
N ASP A 55 19.47 -2.35 7.57
CA ASP A 55 18.26 -2.90 6.94
C ASP A 55 17.05 -1.97 7.13
N MET A 56 16.97 -1.28 8.28
CA MET A 56 15.96 -0.26 8.52
C MET A 56 16.12 0.94 7.58
N GLU A 57 17.34 1.40 7.34
CA GLU A 57 17.63 2.52 6.44
C GLU A 57 17.31 2.17 4.97
N GLN A 58 17.53 0.92 4.57
CA GLN A 58 17.19 0.43 3.22
C GLN A 58 15.68 0.50 2.91
N VAL A 59 14.81 0.41 3.91
CA VAL A 59 13.34 0.53 3.70
C VAL A 59 12.97 1.91 3.13
N PHE A 60 13.67 2.97 3.53
CA PHE A 60 13.43 4.32 3.00
C PHE A 60 13.96 4.51 1.56
N ALA A 61 14.91 3.68 1.14
CA ALA A 61 15.40 3.64 -0.23
C ALA A 61 14.51 2.81 -1.17
N ASN A 62 13.45 2.17 -0.64
CA ASN A 62 12.52 1.40 -1.46
C ASN A 62 11.78 2.34 -2.44
N PRO A 63 11.78 2.07 -3.75
CA PRO A 63 11.06 2.89 -4.72
C PRO A 63 9.53 2.81 -4.54
N ALA A 64 9.00 1.74 -3.94
CA ALA A 64 7.56 1.49 -3.87
C ALA A 64 6.77 2.59 -3.14
N PRO A 65 7.13 3.05 -1.92
CA PRO A 65 6.47 4.19 -1.28
C PRO A 65 6.48 5.47 -2.13
N ILE A 66 7.60 5.74 -2.81
CA ILE A 66 7.77 6.91 -3.67
C ILE A 66 6.85 6.80 -4.90
N THR A 67 6.76 5.63 -5.51
CA THR A 67 5.83 5.36 -6.62
C THR A 67 4.39 5.58 -6.19
N ILE A 68 3.98 5.07 -5.02
CA ILE A 68 2.63 5.28 -4.49
C ILE A 68 2.35 6.78 -4.28
N ALA A 69 3.29 7.51 -3.67
CA ALA A 69 3.16 8.96 -3.48
C ALA A 69 3.02 9.71 -4.81
N ALA A 70 3.81 9.34 -5.82
CA ALA A 70 3.70 9.90 -7.16
C ALA A 70 2.33 9.61 -7.81
N MET A 71 1.79 8.39 -7.66
CA MET A 71 0.46 8.03 -8.15
C MET A 71 -0.65 8.85 -7.47
N PHE A 72 -0.55 9.13 -6.17
CA PHE A 72 -1.48 10.03 -5.47
C PHE A 72 -1.44 11.46 -6.02
N ILE A 73 -0.22 12.01 -6.25
CA ILE A 73 -0.05 13.35 -6.83
C ILE A 73 -0.63 13.41 -8.25
N LEU A 74 -0.33 12.42 -9.09
CA LEU A 74 -0.83 12.34 -10.46
C LEU A 74 -2.36 12.24 -10.49
N SER A 75 -2.94 11.37 -9.65
CA SER A 75 -4.39 11.21 -9.53
C SER A 75 -5.06 12.52 -9.10
N GLY A 76 -4.51 13.20 -8.10
CA GLY A 76 -5.00 14.51 -7.65
C GLY A 76 -4.89 15.60 -8.72
N ALA A 77 -3.82 15.58 -9.53
CA ALA A 77 -3.66 16.52 -10.65
C ALA A 77 -4.69 16.27 -11.77
N LEU A 78 -4.94 15.01 -12.12
CA LEU A 78 -5.94 14.61 -13.14
C LEU A 78 -7.36 15.05 -12.74
N VAL A 79 -7.74 14.88 -11.47
CA VAL A 79 -9.04 15.33 -10.95
C VAL A 79 -9.11 16.86 -10.92
N ARG A 80 -8.08 17.56 -10.43
CA ARG A 80 -8.09 19.03 -10.34
C ARG A 80 -8.10 19.73 -11.70
N THR A 81 -7.57 19.08 -12.73
CA THR A 81 -7.56 19.59 -14.11
C THR A 81 -8.85 19.32 -14.86
N GLY A 82 -9.79 18.54 -14.29
CA GLY A 82 -11.05 18.19 -14.96
C GLY A 82 -10.89 17.22 -16.13
N VAL A 83 -9.70 16.64 -16.30
CA VAL A 83 -9.41 15.70 -17.41
C VAL A 83 -10.26 14.44 -17.26
N VAL A 84 -10.44 13.97 -16.02
CA VAL A 84 -11.26 12.79 -15.71
C VAL A 84 -12.72 13.05 -16.11
N GLU A 85 -13.28 14.20 -15.74
CA GLU A 85 -14.65 14.61 -16.08
C GLU A 85 -14.83 14.86 -17.59
N ALA A 86 -13.84 15.45 -18.24
CA ALA A 86 -13.84 15.67 -19.69
C ALA A 86 -13.86 14.35 -20.46
N VAL A 87 -13.05 13.37 -20.05
CA VAL A 87 -13.03 12.03 -20.66
C VAL A 87 -14.33 11.29 -20.38
N ALA A 88 -14.83 11.32 -19.14
CA ALA A 88 -16.08 10.66 -18.76
C ALA A 88 -17.29 11.24 -19.51
N SER A 89 -17.39 12.57 -19.63
CA SER A 89 -18.46 13.23 -20.38
C SER A 89 -18.37 12.96 -21.88
N ALA A 90 -17.17 12.95 -22.47
CA ALA A 90 -16.95 12.59 -23.87
C ALA A 90 -17.32 11.13 -24.18
N ALA A 91 -17.12 10.22 -23.23
CA ALA A 91 -17.56 8.83 -23.33
C ALA A 91 -19.10 8.71 -23.21
N SER A 92 -19.70 9.39 -22.21
CA SER A 92 -21.14 9.39 -21.96
C SER A 92 -21.98 9.98 -23.12
N ARG A 93 -21.43 10.96 -23.84
CA ARG A 93 -22.11 11.57 -25.00
C ARG A 93 -22.28 10.61 -26.18
N ARG A 94 -21.41 9.60 -26.30
CA ARG A 94 -21.47 8.57 -27.36
C ARG A 94 -22.41 7.42 -27.02
N THR A 95 -22.75 7.25 -25.76
CA THR A 95 -23.63 6.19 -25.24
C THR A 95 -25.06 6.29 -25.76
N LYS A 96 -25.54 7.49 -26.11
CA LYS A 96 -26.89 7.69 -26.68
C LYS A 96 -27.05 7.13 -28.10
N ARG A 97 -25.96 6.84 -28.83
CA ARG A 97 -26.02 6.44 -30.25
C ARG A 97 -25.63 4.98 -30.51
N TYR A 98 -24.76 4.38 -29.69
CA TYR A 98 -24.31 2.99 -29.86
C TYR A 98 -24.08 2.26 -28.51
N PRO A 99 -25.13 1.73 -27.86
CA PRO A 99 -25.04 1.19 -26.50
C PRO A 99 -24.04 0.05 -26.30
N ARG A 100 -23.84 -0.85 -27.28
CA ARG A 100 -22.86 -1.96 -27.17
C ARG A 100 -21.40 -1.49 -27.30
N LEU A 101 -21.13 -0.50 -28.14
CA LEU A 101 -19.79 0.06 -28.32
C LEU A 101 -19.37 0.88 -27.09
N SER A 102 -20.31 1.61 -26.50
CA SER A 102 -20.00 2.43 -25.32
C SER A 102 -19.71 1.63 -24.05
N ILE A 103 -20.26 0.41 -23.91
CA ILE A 103 -19.83 -0.50 -22.84
C ILE A 103 -18.34 -0.84 -23.03
N GLY A 104 -17.93 -1.17 -24.26
CA GLY A 104 -16.51 -1.44 -24.58
C GLY A 104 -15.61 -0.22 -24.35
N GLU A 105 -16.05 0.98 -24.72
CA GLU A 105 -15.29 2.22 -24.50
C GLU A 105 -15.16 2.56 -23.00
N ILE A 106 -16.21 2.36 -22.20
CA ILE A 106 -16.16 2.59 -20.75
C ILE A 106 -15.24 1.56 -20.08
N PHE A 107 -15.41 0.27 -20.38
CA PHE A 107 -14.53 -0.77 -19.82
C PHE A 107 -13.07 -0.56 -20.23
N GLY A 108 -12.81 -0.22 -21.50
CA GLY A 108 -11.47 0.10 -21.98
C GLY A 108 -10.91 1.36 -21.30
N GLY A 109 -11.70 2.42 -21.22
CA GLY A 109 -11.32 3.67 -20.55
C GLY A 109 -11.02 3.47 -19.07
N THR A 110 -11.85 2.73 -18.35
CA THR A 110 -11.62 2.35 -16.95
C THR A 110 -10.40 1.46 -16.80
N PHE A 111 -10.15 0.54 -17.72
CA PHE A 111 -8.95 -0.31 -17.69
C PHE A 111 -7.66 0.51 -17.82
N PHE A 112 -7.60 1.43 -18.79
CA PHE A 112 -6.45 2.33 -18.93
C PHE A 112 -6.33 3.32 -17.77
N ALA A 113 -7.44 3.84 -17.26
CA ALA A 113 -7.45 4.73 -16.11
C ALA A 113 -7.02 4.04 -14.81
N SER A 114 -7.40 2.77 -14.59
CA SER A 114 -7.02 1.96 -13.42
C SER A 114 -5.52 1.63 -13.37
N ALA A 115 -4.79 1.75 -14.49
CA ALA A 115 -3.34 1.62 -14.50
C ALA A 115 -2.63 2.89 -14.00
N LEU A 116 -3.28 4.06 -14.15
CA LEU A 116 -2.76 5.37 -13.74
C LEU A 116 -3.23 5.75 -12.34
N VAL A 117 -4.47 5.39 -12.01
CA VAL A 117 -5.10 5.56 -10.70
C VAL A 117 -4.94 4.24 -9.98
N ASN A 118 -4.05 4.18 -8.99
CA ASN A 118 -3.96 3.02 -8.09
C ASN A 118 -5.38 2.75 -7.52
N ASN A 119 -5.78 1.51 -7.23
CA ASN A 119 -7.11 1.26 -6.67
C ASN A 119 -7.21 1.69 -5.20
N THR A 120 -6.09 1.98 -4.54
CA THR A 120 -6.03 2.35 -3.11
C THR A 120 -6.58 3.76 -2.76
N PRO A 121 -6.37 4.85 -3.52
CA PRO A 121 -6.98 6.15 -3.26
C PRO A 121 -8.50 6.21 -3.53
N VAL A 122 -9.03 5.24 -4.29
CA VAL A 122 -10.45 5.20 -4.69
C VAL A 122 -11.32 4.52 -3.63
N VAL A 123 -10.70 3.76 -2.70
CA VAL A 123 -11.40 2.97 -1.67
C VAL A 123 -10.93 3.26 -0.24
N CYS A 124 -10.15 4.32 -0.01
CA CYS A 124 -9.73 4.76 1.33
C CYS A 124 -10.39 6.09 1.70
#